data_AF-A0AA42HIV6-F1
#
_entry.id   AF-A0AA42HIV6-F1
#
_cell.length_a   1.000
_cell.length_b   1.000
_cell.length_c   1.000
_cell.angle_alpha   90.00
_cell.angle_beta   90.00
_cell.angle_gamma   90.00
#
_symmetry.space_group_name_H-M   'P 1'
#
loop_
_entity.id
_entity.type
_entity.pdbx_description
1 polymer ?
#
loop_
_entity_poly.entity_id
_entity_poly.type
_entity_poly.pdbx_seq_one_letter_code
_entity_poly.pdbx_strand_id
1 'polypeptide(L)'
;MEQEHESTDELDGLPVSPEVIGWGVASLVLTIIFLTFNTSAMVLGASFMLKLLAGLVGLIAGWIGALLGNAIRKFAQPDAIYTNGGALHLIWLKVFWLIGPQIIGLIVGIGLGCSLILR
;
A
#
# COMPACT_ATOMS: atom_id res chain seq x y z
N MET A 1 -36.59 -29.78 0.30
CA MET A 1 -36.74 -28.71 -0.70
C MET A 1 -36.64 -27.42 0.08
N GLU A 2 -35.53 -26.71 0.22
CA GLU A 2 -34.16 -26.71 -0.31
C GLU A 2 -33.29 -26.17 0.87
N GLN A 3 -32.19 -26.82 1.27
CA GLN A 3 -30.81 -26.43 0.94
C GLN A 3 -30.63 -24.98 0.41
N GLU A 4 -30.55 -23.98 1.29
CA GLU A 4 -30.02 -22.64 0.94
C GLU A 4 -29.28 -21.93 2.10
N HIS A 5 -28.61 -22.65 3.01
CA HIS A 5 -27.83 -22.01 4.08
C HIS A 5 -26.40 -22.56 4.21
N GLU A 6 -25.82 -23.00 3.09
CA GLU A 6 -24.48 -23.61 3.02
C GLU A 6 -23.74 -23.11 1.77
N SER A 7 -23.69 -21.79 1.58
CA SER A 7 -22.88 -21.16 0.51
C SER A 7 -22.15 -19.90 0.95
N THR A 8 -22.50 -19.33 2.11
CA THR A 8 -21.86 -18.13 2.67
C THR A 8 -20.64 -18.43 3.54
N ASP A 9 -20.47 -19.66 4.04
CA ASP A 9 -19.33 -20.03 4.90
C ASP A 9 -18.02 -20.29 4.13
N GLU A 10 -18.08 -20.61 2.83
CA GLU A 10 -16.86 -20.84 2.04
C GLU A 10 -16.17 -19.55 1.57
N LEU A 11 -16.87 -18.41 1.60
CA LEU A 11 -16.28 -17.10 1.23
C LEU A 11 -15.56 -16.43 2.41
N ASP A 12 -15.85 -16.84 3.65
CA ASP A 12 -15.27 -16.30 4.91
C ASP A 12 -13.86 -16.86 5.21
N GLY A 13 -13.36 -17.78 4.37
CA GLY A 13 -12.02 -18.38 4.49
C GLY A 13 -10.87 -17.57 3.87
N LEU A 14 -11.16 -16.45 3.19
CA LEU A 14 -10.11 -15.60 2.60
C LEU A 14 -9.75 -14.47 3.58
N PRO A 15 -8.46 -14.27 3.95
CA PRO A 15 -8.03 -13.23 4.88
C PRO A 15 -8.02 -11.83 4.22
N VAL A 16 -9.09 -11.47 3.50
CA VAL A 16 -9.22 -10.22 2.76
C VAL A 16 -9.91 -9.19 3.65
N SER A 17 -9.13 -8.53 4.50
CA SER A 17 -9.61 -7.41 5.30
C SER A 17 -9.83 -6.14 4.44
N PRO A 18 -10.71 -5.21 4.85
CA PRO A 18 -10.88 -3.92 4.18
C PRO A 18 -9.58 -3.12 4.06
N GLU A 19 -8.66 -3.26 5.02
CA GLU A 19 -7.32 -2.66 4.95
C GLU A 19 -6.53 -3.20 3.75
N VAL A 20 -6.58 -4.52 3.53
CA VAL A 20 -5.87 -5.19 2.43
C VAL A 20 -6.38 -4.71 1.07
N ILE A 21 -7.70 -4.62 0.91
CA ILE A 21 -8.32 -4.10 -0.31
C ILE A 21 -7.98 -2.62 -0.50
N GLY A 22 -8.13 -1.81 0.56
CA GLY A 22 -7.90 -0.37 0.51
C GLY A 22 -6.47 -0.02 0.07
N TRP A 23 -5.47 -0.73 0.60
CA TRP A 23 -4.08 -0.54 0.17
C TRP A 23 -3.81 -1.06 -1.24
N GLY A 24 -4.51 -2.09 -1.70
CA GLY A 24 -4.43 -2.56 -3.09
C GLY A 24 -4.93 -1.51 -4.08
N VAL A 25 -6.07 -0.88 -3.78
CA VAL A 25 -6.62 0.23 -4.57
C VAL A 25 -5.69 1.44 -4.54
N ALA A 26 -5.17 1.81 -3.36
CA ALA A 26 -4.22 2.91 -3.23
C ALA A 26 -2.94 2.67 -4.06
N SER A 27 -2.43 1.43 -4.06
CA SER A 27 -1.27 1.02 -4.87
C SER A 27 -1.55 1.12 -6.36
N LEU A 28 -2.71 0.66 -6.81
CA LEU A 28 -3.12 0.78 -8.21
C LEU A 28 -3.13 2.25 -8.67
N VAL A 29 -3.84 3.11 -7.93
CA VAL A 29 -3.95 4.53 -8.26
C VAL A 29 -2.57 5.19 -8.26
N LEU A 30 -1.78 4.98 -7.21
CA LEU A 30 -0.48 5.63 -7.08
C LEU A 30 0.54 5.12 -8.11
N THR A 31 0.47 3.85 -8.51
CA THR A 31 1.34 3.31 -9.57
C THR A 31 1.02 3.95 -10.93
N ILE A 32 -0.27 4.14 -11.24
CA ILE A 32 -0.69 4.85 -12.46
C ILE A 32 -0.17 6.28 -12.45
N ILE A 33 -0.33 7.00 -11.33
CA ILE A 33 0.20 8.36 -11.16
C ILE A 33 1.73 8.35 -11.32
N PHE A 34 2.41 7.43 -10.66
CA PHE A 34 3.87 7.30 -10.69
C PHE A 34 4.39 7.08 -12.11
N LEU A 35 3.80 6.22 -12.92
CA LEU A 35 4.25 6.00 -14.30
C LEU A 35 3.85 7.13 -15.26
N THR A 36 2.72 7.79 -15.01
CA THR A 36 2.19 8.84 -15.90
C THR A 36 2.94 10.14 -15.76
N PHE A 37 3.26 10.54 -14.53
CA PHE A 37 3.88 11.84 -14.23
C PHE A 37 5.39 11.78 -14.00
N ASN A 38 6.01 10.61 -14.15
CA ASN A 38 7.46 10.48 -13.98
C ASN A 38 8.20 10.83 -15.26
N THR A 39 8.97 11.91 -15.18
CA THR A 39 9.75 12.48 -16.29
C THR A 39 11.20 11.98 -16.34
N SER A 40 11.54 10.95 -15.57
CA SER A 40 12.88 10.36 -15.64
C SER A 40 13.11 9.68 -17.00
N ALA A 41 14.35 9.73 -17.49
CA ALA A 41 14.71 9.13 -18.77
C ALA A 41 14.38 7.62 -18.84
N MET A 42 14.45 6.94 -17.69
CA MET A 42 14.11 5.53 -17.51
C MET A 42 12.64 5.23 -17.87
N VAL A 43 11.70 6.04 -17.36
CA VAL A 43 10.28 5.86 -17.65
C VAL A 43 9.94 6.37 -19.04
N LEU A 44 10.50 7.51 -19.47
CA LEU A 44 10.20 8.10 -20.77
C LEU A 44 10.67 7.23 -21.95
N GLY A 45 11.86 6.63 -21.83
CA GLY A 45 12.45 5.77 -22.86
C GLY A 45 11.83 4.37 -22.95
N ALA A 46 11.03 3.97 -21.97
CA ALA A 46 10.43 2.65 -21.94
C ALA A 46 9.26 2.50 -22.94
N SER A 47 9.21 1.34 -23.61
CA SER A 47 8.08 0.97 -24.46
C SER A 47 6.80 0.80 -23.65
N PHE A 48 5.64 0.88 -24.32
CA PHE A 48 4.35 0.72 -23.65
C PHE A 48 4.23 -0.62 -22.90
N MET A 49 4.67 -1.73 -23.50
CA MET A 49 4.67 -3.04 -22.84
C MET A 49 5.55 -3.06 -21.59
N LEU A 50 6.73 -2.44 -21.65
CA LEU A 50 7.63 -2.40 -20.49
C LEU A 50 7.03 -1.57 -19.35
N LYS A 51 6.31 -0.48 -19.67
CA LYS A 51 5.55 0.31 -18.69
C LYS A 51 4.42 -0.49 -18.05
N LEU A 52 3.70 -1.31 -18.82
CA LEU A 52 2.65 -2.17 -18.25
C LEU A 52 3.23 -3.20 -17.29
N LEU A 53 4.33 -3.87 -17.67
CA LEU A 53 4.99 -4.84 -16.79
C LEU A 53 5.57 -4.17 -15.54
N ALA A 54 6.22 -3.02 -15.70
CA ALA A 54 6.72 -2.22 -14.59
C ALA A 54 5.59 -1.76 -13.66
N GLY A 55 4.44 -1.41 -14.23
CA GLY A 55 3.24 -1.04 -13.48
C GLY A 55 2.67 -2.22 -12.70
N LEU A 56 2.60 -3.41 -13.29
CA LEU A 56 2.13 -4.60 -12.58
C LEU A 56 3.04 -4.95 -11.40
N VAL A 57 4.36 -4.95 -11.62
CA VAL A 57 5.34 -5.25 -10.56
C VAL A 57 5.36 -4.15 -9.51
N GLY A 58 5.32 -2.87 -9.92
CA GLY A 58 5.22 -1.72 -9.02
C GLY A 58 3.95 -1.76 -8.17
N LEU A 59 2.82 -2.13 -8.75
CA LEU A 59 1.54 -2.27 -8.04
C LEU A 59 1.61 -3.35 -6.96
N ILE A 60 2.14 -4.53 -7.30
CA ILE A 60 2.25 -5.64 -6.35
C ILE A 60 3.25 -5.30 -5.24
N ALA A 61 4.42 -4.77 -5.61
CA ALA A 61 5.46 -4.38 -4.64
C ALA A 61 4.99 -3.24 -3.73
N GLY A 62 4.29 -2.24 -4.28
CA GLY A 62 3.66 -1.16 -3.53
C GLY A 62 2.62 -1.65 -2.54
N TRP A 63 1.77 -2.58 -2.98
CA TRP A 63 0.74 -3.17 -2.12
C TRP A 63 1.37 -3.94 -0.96
N ILE A 64 2.37 -4.80 -1.24
CA ILE A 64 3.13 -5.51 -0.20
C ILE A 64 3.83 -4.52 0.74
N GLY A 65 4.44 -3.47 0.21
CA GLY A 65 5.10 -2.43 1.00
C GLY A 65 4.14 -1.72 1.97
N ALA A 66 2.94 -1.38 1.51
CA ALA A 66 1.91 -0.78 2.37
C ALA A 66 1.43 -1.74 3.48
N LEU A 67 1.25 -3.01 3.16
CA LEU A 67 0.90 -4.04 4.15
C LEU A 67 2.01 -4.24 5.19
N LEU A 68 3.27 -4.21 4.76
CA LEU A 68 4.42 -4.27 5.65
C LEU A 68 4.48 -3.03 6.56
N GLY A 69 4.24 -1.85 6.02
CA GLY A 69 4.08 -0.63 6.82
C GLY A 69 2.95 -0.74 7.85
N ASN A 70 1.85 -1.40 7.49
CA ASN A 70 0.75 -1.64 8.42
C ASN A 70 1.12 -2.63 9.52
N ALA A 71 1.89 -3.66 9.19
CA ALA A 71 2.46 -4.57 10.19
C ALA A 71 3.40 -3.83 11.15
N ILE A 72 4.26 -2.93 10.64
CA ILE A 72 5.13 -2.08 11.47
C ILE A 72 4.31 -1.19 12.39
N ARG A 73 3.23 -0.56 11.90
CA ARG A 73 2.30 0.21 12.75
C ARG A 73 1.75 -0.66 13.88
N LYS A 74 1.19 -1.83 13.55
CA LYS A 74 0.60 -2.73 14.56
C LYS A 74 1.62 -3.25 15.58
N PHE A 75 2.88 -3.37 15.18
CA PHE A 75 3.96 -3.84 16.05
C PHE A 75 4.55 -2.74 16.94
N ALA A 76 4.74 -1.53 16.40
CA ALA A 76 5.53 -0.48 17.06
C ALA A 76 4.68 0.67 17.61
N GLN A 77 3.41 0.77 17.25
CA GLN A 77 2.54 1.82 17.79
C GLN A 77 2.28 1.56 19.29
N PRO A 78 2.66 2.49 20.17
CA PRO A 78 2.40 2.35 21.60
C PRO A 78 0.92 2.55 21.95
N ASP A 79 0.41 1.76 22.90
CA ASP A 79 -0.99 1.83 23.36
C ASP A 79 -1.31 3.10 24.16
N ALA A 80 -0.32 3.64 24.87
CA ALA A 80 -0.44 4.88 25.63
C ALA A 80 0.73 5.81 25.30
N ILE A 81 0.41 6.99 24.78
CA ILE A 81 1.39 8.04 24.47
C ILE A 81 1.19 9.16 25.49
N TYR A 82 2.15 9.30 26.40
CA TYR A 82 2.21 10.43 27.33
C TYR A 82 3.17 11.48 26.77
N THR A 83 2.64 12.61 26.31
CA THR A 83 3.45 13.74 25.81
C THR A 83 3.58 14.82 26.87
N ASN A 84 4.79 15.35 27.07
CA ASN A 84 5.00 16.59 27.83
C ASN A 84 4.81 17.86 26.98
N GLY A 85 4.55 17.69 25.68
CA GLY A 85 4.20 18.76 24.73
C GLY A 85 2.69 18.86 24.54
N GLY A 86 2.19 20.06 24.25
CA GLY A 86 0.75 20.38 24.12
C GLY A 86 0.00 19.53 23.08
N ALA A 87 -1.33 19.70 23.03
CA ALA A 87 -2.25 18.81 22.29
C ALA A 87 -1.89 18.56 20.82
N LEU A 88 -1.25 19.52 20.14
CA LEU A 88 -0.81 19.39 18.75
C LEU A 88 0.23 18.30 18.53
N HIS A 89 1.14 18.07 19.49
CA HIS A 89 2.16 17.03 19.38
C HIS A 89 1.52 15.63 19.38
N LEU A 90 0.50 15.45 20.22
CA LEU A 90 -0.25 14.21 20.36
C LEU A 90 -1.05 13.90 19.09
N ILE A 91 -1.66 14.92 18.48
CA ILE A 91 -2.36 14.81 17.19
C ILE A 91 -1.39 14.41 16.08
N TRP A 92 -0.24 15.07 15.98
CA TRP A 92 0.75 14.78 14.94
C TRP A 92 1.28 13.34 15.03
N LEU A 93 1.53 12.87 16.25
CA LEU A 93 2.00 11.50 16.47
C LEU A 93 0.92 10.46 16.12
N LYS A 94 -0.36 10.74 16.42
CA LYS A 94 -1.47 9.89 15.97
C LYS A 94 -1.56 9.83 14.44
N VAL A 95 -1.41 10.97 13.75
CA VAL A 95 -1.42 11.01 12.27
C VAL A 95 -0.23 10.25 11.70
N PHE A 96 0.97 10.44 12.25
CA PHE A 96 2.16 9.70 11.82
C PHE A 96 1.95 8.18 11.91
N TRP A 97 1.46 7.69 13.05
CA TRP A 97 1.21 6.26 13.19
C TRP A 97 0.05 5.76 12.34
N LEU A 98 -0.96 6.61 12.07
CA LEU A 98 -2.11 6.23 11.25
C LEU A 98 -1.74 5.91 9.80
N ILE A 99 -0.85 6.70 9.19
CA ILE A 99 -0.57 6.61 7.73
C ILE A 99 0.92 6.54 7.37
N GLY A 100 1.84 6.92 8.27
CA GLY A 100 3.25 7.15 7.93
C GLY A 100 3.96 5.91 7.39
N PRO A 101 4.11 4.83 8.20
CA PRO A 101 4.81 3.62 7.76
C PRO A 101 4.22 3.01 6.48
N GLN A 102 2.90 3.04 6.33
CA GLN A 102 2.19 2.49 5.19
C GLN A 102 2.49 3.27 3.91
N ILE A 103 2.42 4.60 3.96
CA ILE A 103 2.69 5.46 2.80
C ILE A 103 4.16 5.36 2.37
N ILE A 104 5.07 5.28 3.34
CA ILE A 104 6.51 5.06 3.04
C ILE A 104 6.69 3.72 2.34
N GLY A 105 6.13 2.64 2.89
CA GLY A 105 6.20 1.32 2.29
C GLY A 105 5.59 1.26 0.90
N LEU A 106 4.46 1.94 0.68
CA LEU A 106 3.79 2.06 -0.60
C LEU A 106 4.68 2.72 -1.67
N ILE A 107 5.19 3.92 -1.38
CA ILE A 107 6.01 4.70 -2.34
C ILE A 107 7.32 3.97 -2.65
N VAL A 108 7.99 3.45 -1.63
CA VAL A 108 9.24 2.69 -1.80
C VAL A 108 8.99 1.41 -2.60
N GLY A 109 7.91 0.68 -2.30
CA GLY A 109 7.53 -0.53 -3.02
C GLY A 109 7.26 -0.27 -4.51
N ILE A 110 6.48 0.76 -4.84
CA ILE A 110 6.21 1.15 -6.23
C ILE A 110 7.51 1.53 -6.94
N GLY A 111 8.31 2.41 -6.34
CA GLY A 111 9.56 2.89 -6.94
C GLY A 111 10.53 1.75 -7.23
N LEU A 112 10.75 0.87 -6.24
CA LEU A 112 11.61 -0.30 -6.40
C LEU A 112 11.06 -1.27 -7.45
N GLY A 113 9.77 -1.61 -7.37
CA GLY A 113 9.12 -2.53 -8.30
C GLY A 113 9.15 -2.06 -9.76
N CYS A 114 8.85 -0.79 -10.00
CA CYS A 114 8.97 -0.21 -11.34
C CYS A 114 10.43 -0.15 -11.82
N SER A 115 11.36 0.26 -10.95
CA SER A 115 12.79 0.40 -11.31
C SER A 115 13.45 -0.94 -11.67
N LEU A 116 12.98 -2.05 -11.09
CA LEU A 116 13.48 -3.39 -11.39
C LEU A 116 13.24 -3.77 -12.86
N ILE A 117 12.13 -3.30 -13.44
CA ILE A 117 11.71 -3.63 -14.80
C ILE A 117 12.21 -2.60 -15.82
N LEU A 118 12.24 -1.32 -15.46
CA LEU A 118 12.58 -0.23 -16.36
C LEU A 118 14.09 0.04 -16.49
N ARG A 119 14.92 -0.80 -15.86
CA ARG A 119 16.39 -0.64 -15.80
C ARG A 119 17.06 -0.60 -17.18
#